data_AF-A0A351YGW8-F1
#
_entry.id   AF-A0A351YGW8-F1
#
_cell.length_a   1.000
_cell.length_b   1.000
_cell.length_c   1.000
_cell.angle_alpha   90.00
_cell.angle_beta   90.00
_cell.angle_gamma   90.00
#
_symmetry.space_group_name_H-M   'P 1'
#
loop_
_entity.id
_entity.type
_entity.pdbx_description
1 polymer ?
#
loop_
_entity_poly.entity_id
_entity_poly.type
_entity_poly.pdbx_seq_one_letter_code
_entity_poly.pdbx_strand_id
1 'polypeptide(L)'
;DEKDSYEVVRHKTDYKYAQNMLFPRMHSSMPEHIDAYEQWFGGYKNDRGEWVGGVKGKLIPYDECGNNIMVKMPTMWENLKFFFSYQVNFMYWRYFLWNFAGRQNDIQGNGEPEHGNWLSGLPLLDNILYGDQSKLPDELKENKGHNMFYCLPLILGLIGLFWQAYHGQRGIQQFWVVFFLFFMTGLAIVLYLNQTPLQPRERDYAYAGSFYAFTIWIGLGVAAIADLLRHYKVKPAAAAGIATAVCLLVPIQMASQTWDDHDRSGRYVCRDFGQNYLYSIQEEGNPIIFTNGDNDTFPLWYNQ
;
A
#
# COMPACT_ATOMS: atom_id res chain seq x y z
N ASP A 1 -45.39 24.94 -13.78
CA ASP A 1 -44.36 25.96 -14.01
C ASP A 1 -43.67 26.32 -12.70
N GLU A 2 -42.81 25.43 -12.20
CA GLU A 2 -41.83 25.84 -11.19
C GLU A 2 -40.73 26.61 -11.91
N LYS A 3 -40.48 27.84 -11.48
CA LYS A 3 -39.42 28.67 -12.08
C LYS A 3 -38.08 28.00 -11.83
N ASP A 4 -37.24 27.92 -12.86
CA ASP A 4 -35.82 27.59 -12.75
C ASP A 4 -35.14 28.58 -11.78
N SER A 5 -35.10 28.24 -10.49
CA SER A 5 -34.40 29.00 -9.46
C SER A 5 -33.29 28.15 -8.87
N TYR A 6 -32.05 28.64 -8.97
CA TYR A 6 -30.93 28.04 -8.29
C TYR A 6 -30.93 28.48 -6.83
N GLU A 7 -30.95 27.51 -5.90
CA GLU A 7 -30.73 27.78 -4.48
C GLU A 7 -29.24 27.68 -4.16
N VAL A 8 -28.74 28.58 -3.31
CA VAL A 8 -27.36 28.53 -2.86
C VAL A 8 -27.21 27.39 -1.84
N VAL A 9 -26.80 26.22 -2.32
CA VAL A 9 -26.63 25.03 -1.46
C VAL A 9 -25.37 25.13 -0.60
N ARG A 10 -24.35 25.89 -1.02
CA ARG A 10 -23.10 26.06 -0.27
C ARG A 10 -22.34 27.33 -0.65
N HIS A 11 -21.72 27.97 0.34
CA HIS A 11 -20.73 29.03 0.11
C HIS A 11 -19.32 28.46 -0.02
N LYS A 12 -18.47 29.12 -0.80
CA LYS A 12 -17.04 28.80 -0.87
C LYS A 12 -16.43 28.92 0.53
N THR A 13 -15.85 27.83 1.02
CA THR A 13 -15.16 27.76 2.31
C THR A 13 -13.67 27.89 2.08
N ASP A 14 -13.02 28.85 2.72
CA ASP A 14 -11.56 28.96 2.73
C ASP A 14 -11.01 28.30 4.00
N TYR A 15 -10.20 27.25 3.83
CA TYR A 15 -9.57 26.55 4.95
C TYR A 15 -8.41 27.38 5.49
N LYS A 16 -8.52 27.85 6.73
CA LYS A 16 -7.42 28.44 7.48
C LYS A 16 -6.73 27.34 8.26
N TYR A 17 -5.57 26.89 7.80
CA TYR A 17 -4.78 25.90 8.52
C TYR A 17 -4.01 26.56 9.66
N ALA A 18 -4.00 25.91 10.81
CA ALA A 18 -3.12 26.31 11.90
C ALA A 18 -1.64 26.09 11.52
N GLN A 19 -1.37 25.06 10.71
CA GLN A 19 -0.03 24.59 10.36
C GLN A 19 0.53 25.27 9.10
N ASN A 20 1.39 26.27 9.30
CA ASN A 20 2.13 26.96 8.22
C ASN A 20 3.59 26.47 8.17
N MET A 21 3.80 25.18 7.86
CA MET A 21 5.13 24.57 7.76
C MET A 21 5.52 24.34 6.31
N LEU A 22 6.82 24.14 6.05
CA LEU A 22 7.32 23.83 4.70
C LEU A 22 6.84 22.46 4.19
N PHE A 23 6.70 21.48 5.10
CA PHE A 23 6.29 20.12 4.76
C PHE A 23 5.35 19.54 5.82
N PRO A 24 4.10 20.05 5.90
CA PRO A 24 3.09 19.52 6.82
C PRO A 24 2.55 18.20 6.29
N ARG A 25 2.54 17.16 7.13
CA ARG A 25 2.14 15.78 6.80
C ARG A 25 1.07 15.22 7.71
N MET A 26 1.07 15.63 8.97
CA MET A 26 0.06 15.24 9.96
C MET A 26 -1.09 16.24 9.95
N HIS A 27 -2.31 15.77 9.68
CA HIS A 27 -3.51 16.61 9.67
C HIS A 27 -4.74 15.74 9.91
N SER A 28 -5.63 16.18 10.80
CA SER A 28 -7.01 15.70 10.86
C SER A 28 -7.81 16.46 11.92
N SER A 29 -9.12 16.56 11.73
CA SER A 29 -10.08 16.92 12.79
C SER A 29 -10.75 15.70 13.43
N MET A 30 -10.53 14.48 12.89
CA MET A 30 -11.11 13.24 13.42
C MET A 30 -10.32 12.75 14.64
N PRO A 31 -10.96 12.50 15.80
CA PRO A 31 -10.29 12.02 17.00
C PRO A 31 -9.50 10.73 16.79
N GLU A 32 -10.00 9.80 15.98
CA GLU A 32 -9.36 8.52 15.72
C GLU A 32 -8.02 8.69 14.99
N HIS A 33 -7.95 9.61 14.03
CA HIS A 33 -6.70 9.91 13.35
C HIS A 33 -5.69 10.57 14.29
N ILE A 34 -6.16 11.47 15.17
CA ILE A 34 -5.31 12.13 16.17
C ILE A 34 -4.71 11.09 17.11
N ASP A 35 -5.53 10.18 17.62
CA ASP A 35 -5.08 9.09 18.48
C ASP A 35 -4.09 8.16 17.75
N ALA A 36 -4.35 7.82 16.50
CA ALA A 36 -3.43 7.02 15.70
C ALA A 36 -2.09 7.74 15.43
N TYR A 37 -2.11 9.06 15.22
CA TYR A 37 -0.87 9.83 15.13
C TYR A 37 -0.03 9.70 16.41
N GLU A 38 -0.64 9.69 17.59
CA GLU A 38 0.10 9.50 18.84
C GLU A 38 0.72 8.09 18.92
N GLN A 39 -0.02 7.06 18.52
CA GLN A 39 0.47 5.66 18.50
C GLN A 39 1.64 5.46 17.53
N TRP A 40 1.58 6.08 16.33
CA TRP A 40 2.69 6.04 15.36
C TRP A 40 3.99 6.66 15.86
N PHE A 41 3.94 7.41 16.97
CA PHE A 41 5.11 7.96 17.64
C PHE A 41 5.59 7.14 18.84
N GLY A 42 4.91 6.02 19.14
CA GLY A 42 5.13 5.19 20.31
C GLY A 42 4.34 5.63 21.54
N GLY A 43 3.35 6.51 21.35
CA GLY A 43 2.49 6.98 22.41
C GLY A 43 1.55 5.89 22.92
N TYR A 44 1.20 5.97 24.20
CA TYR A 44 0.12 5.18 24.82
C TYR A 44 -0.67 6.06 25.79
N LYS A 45 -1.92 5.68 26.07
CA LYS A 45 -2.74 6.34 27.11
C LYS A 45 -2.42 5.74 28.48
N ASN A 46 -2.12 6.60 29.45
CA ASN A 46 -1.96 6.18 30.85
C ASN A 46 -3.32 5.86 31.50
N ASP A 47 -3.33 5.46 32.78
CA ASP A 47 -4.55 5.15 33.54
C ASP A 47 -5.55 6.32 33.64
N ARG A 48 -5.11 7.55 33.32
CA ARG A 48 -5.94 8.77 33.29
C ARG A 48 -6.45 9.11 31.89
N GLY A 49 -6.11 8.31 30.87
CA GLY A 49 -6.47 8.54 29.48
C GLY A 49 -5.58 9.57 28.77
N GLU A 50 -4.48 10.00 29.36
CA GLU A 50 -3.58 11.00 28.80
C GLU A 50 -2.49 10.35 27.94
N TRP A 51 -2.18 10.94 26.79
CA TRP A 51 -1.10 10.47 25.92
C TRP A 51 0.28 10.72 26.53
N VAL A 52 1.06 9.63 26.68
CA VAL A 52 2.45 9.64 27.14
C VAL A 52 3.34 9.10 26.03
N GLY A 53 4.44 9.79 25.74
CA GLY A 53 5.44 9.33 24.76
C GLY A 53 5.06 9.49 23.28
N GLY A 54 3.90 10.06 22.97
CA GLY A 54 3.44 10.30 21.61
C GLY A 54 4.05 11.56 20.96
N VAL A 55 3.25 12.23 20.13
CA VAL A 55 3.60 13.51 19.52
C VAL A 55 3.86 14.52 20.64
N LYS A 56 4.96 15.25 20.60
CA LYS A 56 5.24 16.32 21.57
C LYS A 56 4.41 17.54 21.22
N GLY A 57 4.60 18.05 20.00
CA GLY A 57 3.87 19.20 19.46
C GLY A 57 3.80 20.42 20.39
N LYS A 58 2.93 21.37 20.04
CA LYS A 58 2.55 22.49 20.89
C LYS A 58 1.05 22.74 20.77
N LEU A 59 0.36 22.88 21.90
CA LEU A 59 -1.03 23.30 21.91
C LEU A 59 -1.12 24.78 21.52
N ILE A 60 -1.96 25.07 20.52
CA ILE A 60 -2.23 26.42 20.06
C ILE A 60 -3.74 26.65 19.98
N PRO A 61 -4.22 27.87 20.25
CA PRO A 61 -5.61 28.21 20.04
C PRO A 61 -5.94 28.20 18.55
N TYR A 62 -7.11 27.66 18.20
CA TYR A 62 -7.64 27.59 16.85
C TYR A 62 -9.14 27.89 16.88
N ASP A 63 -9.59 28.69 15.92
CA ASP A 63 -10.99 29.06 15.78
C ASP A 63 -11.65 28.13 14.75
N GLU A 64 -12.44 27.18 15.23
CA GLU A 64 -13.25 26.29 14.43
C GLU A 64 -14.67 26.87 14.29
N CYS A 65 -14.87 27.71 13.28
CA CYS A 65 -16.17 28.31 12.94
C CYS A 65 -16.84 29.07 14.11
N GLY A 66 -16.07 29.81 14.90
CA GLY A 66 -16.53 30.56 16.07
C GLY A 66 -16.29 29.83 17.40
N ASN A 67 -15.84 28.57 17.37
CA ASN A 67 -15.50 27.79 18.55
C ASN A 67 -13.99 27.81 18.79
N ASN A 68 -13.55 28.44 19.88
CA ASN A 68 -12.15 28.42 20.28
C ASN A 68 -11.79 27.05 20.87
N ILE A 69 -10.99 26.29 20.12
CA ILE A 69 -10.46 25.00 20.53
C ILE A 69 -8.93 25.07 20.64
N MET A 70 -8.35 24.13 21.37
CA MET A 70 -6.89 23.95 21.41
C MET A 70 -6.51 22.81 20.48
N VAL A 71 -5.69 23.09 19.47
CA VAL A 71 -5.17 22.06 18.55
C VAL A 71 -3.70 21.78 18.85
N LYS A 72 -3.32 20.51 18.79
CA LYS A 72 -1.94 20.08 18.98
C LYS A 72 -1.20 20.18 17.65
N MET A 73 -0.39 21.22 17.50
CA MET A 73 0.43 21.42 16.31
C MET A 73 1.72 20.58 16.40
N PRO A 74 1.96 19.64 15.48
CA PRO A 74 3.20 18.88 15.42
C PRO A 74 4.34 19.77 14.90
N THR A 75 5.56 19.53 15.36
CA THR A 75 6.79 20.15 14.85
C THR A 75 7.13 19.65 13.44
N MET A 76 7.99 20.38 12.73
CA MET A 76 8.46 19.96 11.40
C MET A 76 9.16 18.59 11.43
N TRP A 77 9.94 18.32 12.48
CA TRP A 77 10.62 17.03 12.64
C TRP A 77 9.64 15.88 12.86
N GLU A 78 8.54 16.12 13.59
CA GLU A 78 7.48 15.13 13.75
C GLU A 78 6.80 14.83 12.40
N ASN A 79 6.51 15.85 11.60
CA ASN A 79 5.98 15.64 10.24
C ASN A 79 6.93 14.80 9.37
N LEU A 80 8.25 15.04 9.43
CA LEU A 80 9.24 14.24 8.72
C LEU A 80 9.30 12.81 9.27
N LYS A 81 9.29 12.62 10.60
CA LYS A 81 9.27 11.29 11.21
C LYS A 81 8.05 10.51 10.74
N PHE A 82 6.86 11.11 10.78
CA PHE A 82 5.61 10.50 10.30
C PHE A 82 5.66 10.17 8.80
N PHE A 83 6.22 11.07 7.99
CA PHE A 83 6.41 10.82 6.57
C PHE A 83 7.26 9.56 6.32
N PHE A 84 8.39 9.43 7.00
CA PHE A 84 9.27 8.27 6.80
C PHE A 84 8.70 6.98 7.42
N SER A 85 8.12 7.04 8.62
CA SER A 85 7.60 5.85 9.31
C SER A 85 6.29 5.35 8.70
N TYR A 86 5.28 6.21 8.59
CA TYR A 86 3.97 5.79 8.10
C TYR A 86 3.90 5.89 6.57
N GLN A 87 4.14 7.06 6.00
CA GLN A 87 3.78 7.29 4.59
C GLN A 87 4.74 6.58 3.62
N VAL A 88 6.05 6.60 3.89
CA VAL A 88 7.05 5.95 3.04
C VAL A 88 7.21 4.47 3.41
N ASN A 89 7.41 4.15 4.69
CA ASN A 89 7.67 2.78 5.08
C ASN A 89 6.37 1.94 5.11
N PHE A 90 5.40 2.30 5.95
CA PHE A 90 4.17 1.52 6.11
C PHE A 90 3.23 1.57 4.89
N MET A 91 3.09 2.73 4.24
CA MET A 91 2.13 2.89 3.13
C MET A 91 2.74 2.66 1.75
N TYR A 92 4.06 2.53 1.60
CA TYR A 92 4.68 2.25 0.30
C TYR A 92 5.61 1.05 0.34
N TRP A 93 6.67 1.09 1.14
CA TRP A 93 7.65 -0.01 1.16
C TRP A 93 7.04 -1.34 1.62
N ARG A 94 6.09 -1.32 2.55
CA ARG A 94 5.34 -2.51 2.96
C ARG A 94 4.65 -3.18 1.76
N TYR A 95 3.86 -2.44 0.97
CA TYR A 95 3.19 -2.99 -0.21
C TYR A 95 4.17 -3.37 -1.33
N PHE A 96 5.23 -2.60 -1.51
CA PHE A 96 6.29 -2.96 -2.44
C PHE A 96 6.90 -4.32 -2.06
N LEU A 97 7.19 -4.53 -0.77
CA LEU A 97 7.76 -5.77 -0.27
C LEU A 97 6.76 -6.94 -0.23
N TRP A 98 5.44 -6.69 -0.12
CA TRP A 98 4.42 -7.73 -0.36
C TRP A 98 4.61 -8.42 -1.71
N ASN A 99 5.01 -7.67 -2.73
CA ASN A 99 5.15 -8.17 -4.10
C ASN A 99 6.52 -8.82 -4.36
N PHE A 100 7.57 -8.42 -3.64
CA PHE A 100 8.96 -8.80 -3.97
C PHE A 100 9.72 -9.54 -2.86
N ALA A 101 9.17 -9.60 -1.65
CA ALA A 101 9.72 -10.33 -0.51
C ALA A 101 8.73 -11.36 0.05
N GLY A 102 7.46 -10.98 0.19
CA GLY A 102 6.39 -11.81 0.72
C GLY A 102 5.41 -11.01 1.61
N ARG A 103 4.29 -11.62 1.97
CA ARG A 103 3.18 -11.00 2.70
C ARG A 103 2.85 -11.82 3.95
N GLN A 104 2.66 -11.14 5.08
CA GLN A 104 2.34 -11.79 6.35
C GLN A 104 0.93 -12.39 6.38
N ASN A 105 -0.05 -11.64 5.90
CA ASN A 105 -1.46 -12.04 5.75
C ASN A 105 -2.23 -10.99 4.95
N ASP A 106 -3.47 -11.31 4.61
CA ASP A 106 -4.39 -10.41 3.89
C ASP A 106 -5.24 -9.49 4.79
N ILE A 107 -4.93 -9.46 6.08
CA ILE A 107 -5.63 -8.64 7.08
C ILE A 107 -5.10 -7.21 7.02
N GLN A 108 -6.01 -6.25 7.07
CA GLN A 108 -5.64 -4.84 7.09
C GLN A 108 -4.86 -4.51 8.37
N GLY A 109 -3.67 -3.92 8.20
CA GLY A 109 -2.87 -3.41 9.31
C GLY A 109 -3.03 -1.90 9.53
N ASN A 110 -2.79 -1.46 10.76
CA ASN A 110 -2.65 -0.06 11.17
C ASN A 110 -1.32 0.21 11.91
N GLY A 111 -0.40 -0.76 11.90
CA GLY A 111 0.93 -0.67 12.52
C GLY A 111 1.22 -1.81 13.50
N GLU A 112 0.27 -2.72 13.69
CA GLU A 112 0.41 -3.92 14.53
C GLU A 112 1.42 -4.90 13.90
N PRO A 113 2.23 -5.60 14.71
CA PRO A 113 3.23 -6.54 14.20
C PRO A 113 2.62 -7.80 13.57
N GLU A 114 1.36 -8.12 13.87
CA GLU A 114 0.67 -9.34 13.40
C GLU A 114 -0.18 -9.14 12.14
N HIS A 115 -0.48 -7.91 11.71
CA HIS A 115 -1.42 -7.65 10.61
C HIS A 115 -0.82 -6.88 9.45
N GLY A 116 -0.97 -7.43 8.26
CA GLY A 116 -0.66 -6.75 7.00
C GLY A 116 0.82 -6.40 6.82
N ASN A 117 1.76 -7.01 7.54
CA ASN A 117 3.17 -6.75 7.29
C ASN A 117 3.69 -7.53 6.07
N TRP A 118 4.90 -7.21 5.63
CA TRP A 118 5.62 -8.06 4.67
C TRP A 118 6.46 -9.06 5.45
N LEU A 119 6.73 -10.22 4.86
CA LEU A 119 7.65 -11.22 5.42
C LEU A 119 8.64 -11.65 4.36
N SER A 120 9.86 -11.94 4.77
CA SER A 120 10.85 -12.50 3.86
C SER A 120 10.68 -14.02 3.71
N GLY A 121 10.21 -14.73 4.74
CA GLY A 121 10.29 -16.18 4.83
C GLY A 121 11.62 -16.68 5.40
N LEU A 122 12.49 -15.78 5.85
CA LEU A 122 13.73 -16.09 6.55
C LEU A 122 13.50 -15.85 8.05
N PRO A 123 13.38 -16.90 8.89
CA PRO A 123 13.04 -16.76 10.31
C PRO A 123 13.95 -15.80 11.07
N LEU A 124 15.24 -15.71 10.71
CA LEU A 124 16.17 -14.78 11.33
C LEU A 124 15.77 -13.32 11.12
N LEU A 125 15.40 -12.94 9.89
CA LEU A 125 15.00 -11.56 9.58
C LEU A 125 13.62 -11.26 10.13
N ASP A 126 12.69 -12.18 9.91
CA ASP A 126 11.29 -12.00 10.27
C ASP A 126 11.11 -11.90 11.79
N ASN A 127 11.85 -12.70 12.56
CA ASN A 127 11.80 -12.65 14.02
C ASN A 127 12.41 -11.37 14.62
N ILE A 128 13.37 -10.73 13.94
CA ILE A 128 13.92 -9.44 14.35
C ILE A 128 12.89 -8.32 14.15
N LEU A 129 12.11 -8.39 13.07
CA LEU A 129 11.14 -7.36 12.71
C LEU A 129 9.84 -7.47 13.52
N TYR A 130 9.31 -8.69 13.65
CA TYR A 130 7.93 -8.92 14.12
C TYR A 130 7.83 -9.91 15.29
N GLY A 131 8.97 -10.40 15.80
CA GLY A 131 9.00 -11.44 16.82
C GLY A 131 8.76 -12.84 16.26
N ASP A 132 8.75 -13.84 17.15
CA ASP A 132 8.71 -15.26 16.78
C ASP A 132 7.41 -15.66 16.07
N GLN A 133 7.50 -15.80 14.75
CA GLN A 133 6.34 -16.13 13.89
C GLN A 133 5.77 -17.53 14.17
N SER A 134 6.54 -18.44 14.79
CA SER A 134 6.05 -19.77 15.15
C SER A 134 5.02 -19.76 16.28
N LYS A 135 4.89 -18.63 17.00
CA LYS A 135 3.94 -18.45 18.09
C LYS A 135 2.64 -17.78 17.67
N LEU A 136 2.48 -17.43 16.40
CA LEU A 136 1.23 -16.89 15.89
C LEU A 136 0.09 -17.90 16.08
N PRO A 137 -1.14 -17.43 16.35
CA PRO A 137 -2.35 -18.25 16.30
C PRO A 137 -2.49 -18.96 14.94
N ASP A 138 -3.09 -20.15 14.95
CA ASP A 138 -3.21 -20.97 13.74
C ASP A 138 -4.02 -20.25 12.65
N GLU A 139 -5.04 -19.47 13.01
CA GLU A 139 -5.81 -18.63 12.07
C GLU A 139 -4.94 -17.65 11.27
N LEU A 140 -3.88 -17.09 11.88
CA LEU A 140 -2.97 -16.18 11.19
C LEU A 140 -1.90 -16.92 10.38
N LYS A 141 -1.48 -18.11 10.84
CA LYS A 141 -0.51 -18.96 10.13
C LYS A 141 -1.10 -19.60 8.88
N GLU A 142 -2.36 -20.02 8.95
CA GLU A 142 -3.09 -20.66 7.86
C GLU A 142 -3.84 -19.64 6.98
N ASN A 143 -3.64 -18.35 7.22
CA ASN A 143 -4.19 -17.29 6.38
C ASN A 143 -3.69 -17.48 4.93
N LYS A 144 -4.60 -17.54 3.97
CA LYS A 144 -4.25 -17.75 2.56
C LYS A 144 -3.32 -16.66 2.02
N GLY A 145 -3.46 -15.42 2.49
CA GLY A 145 -2.59 -14.32 2.11
C GLY A 145 -1.16 -14.40 2.67
N HIS A 146 -0.84 -15.43 3.45
CA HIS A 146 0.49 -15.70 3.97
C HIS A 146 1.41 -16.28 2.89
N ASN A 147 2.30 -15.43 2.35
CA ASN A 147 3.13 -15.73 1.20
C ASN A 147 4.60 -15.44 1.50
N MET A 148 5.50 -16.38 1.22
CA MET A 148 6.94 -16.19 1.44
C MET A 148 7.71 -16.30 0.12
N PHE A 149 8.32 -15.21 -0.37
CA PHE A 149 9.09 -15.23 -1.63
C PHE A 149 10.61 -15.28 -1.42
N TYR A 150 11.09 -15.31 -0.18
CA TYR A 150 12.52 -15.36 0.16
C TYR A 150 13.33 -14.22 -0.45
N CYS A 151 12.68 -13.08 -0.71
CA CYS A 151 13.25 -11.92 -1.42
C CYS A 151 13.81 -12.25 -2.82
N LEU A 152 13.50 -13.41 -3.42
CA LEU A 152 14.05 -13.80 -4.72
C LEU A 152 13.71 -12.80 -5.84
N PRO A 153 12.45 -12.31 -5.96
CA PRO A 153 12.11 -11.28 -6.94
C PRO A 153 12.84 -9.96 -6.67
N LEU A 154 12.92 -9.55 -5.40
CA LEU A 154 13.62 -8.34 -4.99
C LEU A 154 15.10 -8.38 -5.36
N ILE A 155 15.79 -9.47 -5.04
CA ILE A 155 17.22 -9.65 -5.32
C ILE A 155 17.47 -9.64 -6.83
N LEU A 156 16.67 -10.36 -7.62
CA LEU A 156 16.80 -10.39 -9.08
C LEU A 156 16.58 -8.98 -9.68
N GLY A 157 15.59 -8.23 -9.16
CA GLY A 157 15.35 -6.84 -9.55
C GLY A 157 16.52 -5.93 -9.20
N LEU A 158 17.11 -6.05 -8.01
CA LEU A 158 18.28 -5.26 -7.62
C LEU A 158 19.50 -5.58 -8.51
N ILE A 159 19.72 -6.85 -8.85
CA ILE A 159 20.78 -7.25 -9.80
C ILE A 159 20.59 -6.54 -11.14
N GLY A 160 19.37 -6.55 -11.70
CA GLY A 160 19.08 -5.88 -12.97
C GLY A 160 19.18 -4.36 -12.89
N LEU A 161 18.75 -3.76 -11.78
CA LEU A 161 18.87 -2.33 -11.50
C LEU A 161 20.33 -1.89 -11.52
N PHE A 162 21.19 -2.55 -10.73
CA PHE A 162 22.60 -2.21 -10.68
C PHE A 162 23.32 -2.53 -12.00
N TRP A 163 23.01 -3.67 -12.63
CA TRP A 163 23.56 -4.00 -13.94
C TRP A 163 23.24 -2.89 -14.94
N GLN A 164 21.98 -2.44 -15.04
CA GLN A 164 21.59 -1.34 -15.93
C GLN A 164 22.34 -0.04 -15.61
N ALA A 165 22.41 0.34 -14.32
CA ALA A 165 23.06 1.57 -13.89
C ALA A 165 24.57 1.59 -14.22
N TYR A 166 25.23 0.43 -14.17
CA TYR A 166 26.66 0.29 -14.46
C TYR A 166 26.97 -0.17 -15.89
N HIS A 167 25.97 -0.38 -16.75
CA HIS A 167 26.15 -0.78 -18.16
C HIS A 167 26.49 0.39 -19.10
N GLY A 168 27.45 1.22 -18.70
CA GLY A 168 27.92 2.38 -19.45
C GLY A 168 26.90 3.53 -19.58
N GLN A 169 27.21 4.49 -20.47
CA GLN A 169 26.43 5.74 -20.61
C GLN A 169 24.97 5.51 -21.03
N ARG A 170 24.73 4.55 -21.92
CA ARG A 170 23.37 4.21 -22.36
C ARG A 170 22.58 3.52 -21.25
N GLY A 171 23.24 2.66 -20.46
CA GLY A 171 22.63 2.00 -19.32
C GLY A 171 22.13 3.01 -18.29
N ILE A 172 22.98 3.96 -17.87
CA ILE A 172 22.58 4.97 -16.88
C ILE A 172 21.46 5.91 -17.39
N GLN A 173 21.45 6.25 -18.69
CA GLN A 173 20.35 7.03 -19.28
C GLN A 173 19.02 6.28 -19.21
N GLN A 174 19.02 4.99 -19.56
CA GLN A 174 17.82 4.15 -19.49
C GLN A 174 17.39 3.88 -18.04
N PHE A 175 18.35 3.75 -17.11
CA PHE A 175 18.08 3.64 -15.69
C PHE A 175 17.25 4.82 -15.19
N TRP A 176 17.63 6.05 -15.53
CA TRP A 176 16.88 7.23 -15.11
C TRP A 176 15.44 7.25 -15.63
N VAL A 177 15.21 6.76 -16.86
CA VAL A 177 13.85 6.63 -17.41
C VAL A 177 12.99 5.69 -16.56
N VAL A 178 13.51 4.50 -16.25
CA VAL A 178 12.79 3.51 -15.42
C VAL A 178 12.66 4.01 -13.97
N PHE A 179 13.69 4.66 -13.43
CA PHE A 179 13.68 5.23 -12.09
C PHE A 179 12.63 6.33 -11.94
N PHE A 180 12.51 7.25 -12.91
CA PHE A 180 11.47 8.28 -12.85
C PHE A 180 10.08 7.66 -12.97
N LEU A 181 9.89 6.64 -13.80
CA LEU A 181 8.64 5.90 -13.83
C LEU A 181 8.32 5.28 -12.46
N PHE A 182 9.28 4.57 -11.86
CA PHE A 182 9.17 3.98 -10.52
C PHE A 182 8.86 5.02 -9.44
N PHE A 183 9.58 6.14 -9.44
CA PHE A 183 9.41 7.20 -8.45
C PHE A 183 8.06 7.92 -8.60
N MET A 184 7.71 8.32 -9.82
CA MET A 184 6.49 9.10 -10.09
C MET A 184 5.21 8.28 -9.84
N THR A 185 5.26 6.98 -10.10
CA THR A 185 4.12 6.07 -9.88
C THR A 185 4.14 5.37 -8.51
N GLY A 186 5.05 5.78 -7.63
CA GLY A 186 5.22 5.21 -6.30
C GLY A 186 5.35 6.30 -5.24
N LEU A 187 6.59 6.61 -4.85
CA LEU A 187 6.90 7.58 -3.79
C LEU A 187 6.32 9.00 -4.05
N ALA A 188 6.22 9.45 -5.30
CA ALA A 188 5.60 10.73 -5.61
C ALA A 188 4.09 10.76 -5.31
N ILE A 189 3.40 9.63 -5.48
CA ILE A 189 1.98 9.50 -5.11
C ILE A 189 1.81 9.63 -3.60
N VAL A 190 2.72 9.04 -2.81
CA VAL A 190 2.74 9.20 -1.34
C VAL A 190 2.90 10.69 -0.96
N LEU A 191 3.83 11.39 -1.61
CA LEU A 191 4.02 12.82 -1.42
C LEU A 191 2.75 13.61 -1.73
N TYR A 192 2.09 13.29 -2.84
CA TYR A 192 0.89 13.98 -3.30
C TYR A 192 -0.34 13.71 -2.41
N LEU A 193 -0.64 12.44 -2.12
CA LEU A 193 -1.88 12.05 -1.41
C LEU A 193 -1.88 12.44 0.07
N ASN A 194 -0.71 12.57 0.70
CA ASN A 194 -0.58 12.91 2.11
C ASN A 194 -1.54 12.15 3.04
N GLN A 195 -1.53 10.81 2.90
CA GLN A 195 -2.46 9.91 3.57
C GLN A 195 -2.33 10.03 5.09
N THR A 196 -3.49 10.09 5.76
CA THR A 196 -3.65 10.01 7.21
C THR A 196 -3.53 8.54 7.69
N PRO A 197 -3.26 8.29 8.99
CA PRO A 197 -3.41 6.96 9.57
C PRO A 197 -4.86 6.45 9.45
N LEU A 198 -5.06 5.16 9.72
CA LEU A 198 -6.38 4.49 9.69
C LEU A 198 -7.10 4.65 8.34
N GLN A 199 -6.40 4.35 7.25
CA GLN A 199 -7.07 4.27 5.96
C GLN A 199 -8.21 3.23 6.01
N PRO A 200 -9.32 3.43 5.31
CA PRO A 200 -10.47 2.52 5.40
C PRO A 200 -10.23 1.14 4.76
N ARG A 201 -9.14 1.00 4.01
CA ARG A 201 -8.67 -0.24 3.36
C ARG A 201 -7.22 -0.10 2.93
N GLU A 202 -6.59 -1.23 2.63
CA GLU A 202 -5.28 -1.27 2.00
C GLU A 202 -5.31 -0.59 0.61
N ARG A 203 -4.24 0.12 0.27
CA ARG A 203 -4.15 0.98 -0.95
C ARG A 203 -2.96 0.65 -1.85
N ASP A 204 -2.50 -0.58 -1.82
CA ASP A 204 -1.43 -1.10 -2.68
C ASP A 204 -1.66 -0.81 -4.18
N TYR A 205 -2.92 -0.89 -4.64
CA TYR A 205 -3.32 -0.62 -6.02
C TYR A 205 -2.93 0.80 -6.50
N ALA A 206 -2.81 1.78 -5.60
CA ALA A 206 -2.39 3.13 -5.97
C ALA A 206 -0.93 3.19 -6.45
N TYR A 207 -0.13 2.18 -6.11
CA TYR A 207 1.31 2.11 -6.40
C TYR A 207 1.67 1.02 -7.42
N ALA A 208 0.66 0.36 -8.02
CA ALA A 208 0.88 -0.73 -8.98
C ALA A 208 1.81 -0.33 -10.14
N GLY A 209 1.77 0.93 -10.56
CA GLY A 209 2.68 1.46 -11.59
C GLY A 209 4.16 1.32 -11.22
N SER A 210 4.54 1.58 -9.95
CA SER A 210 5.94 1.44 -9.54
C SER A 210 6.35 -0.02 -9.41
N PHE A 211 5.41 -0.91 -9.06
CA PHE A 211 5.66 -2.34 -9.00
C PHE A 211 5.98 -2.87 -10.40
N TYR A 212 5.18 -2.50 -11.42
CA TYR A 212 5.48 -2.82 -12.81
C TYR A 212 6.82 -2.22 -13.27
N ALA A 213 7.13 -0.98 -12.89
CA ALA A 213 8.43 -0.40 -13.21
C ALA A 213 9.59 -1.23 -12.63
N PHE A 214 9.45 -1.75 -11.41
CA PHE A 214 10.44 -2.62 -10.79
C PHE A 214 10.58 -3.98 -11.50
N THR A 215 9.48 -4.53 -12.05
CA THR A 215 9.56 -5.77 -12.86
C THR A 215 10.40 -5.64 -14.13
N ILE A 216 10.56 -4.42 -14.66
CA ILE A 216 11.50 -4.17 -15.77
C ILE A 216 12.92 -4.49 -15.31
N TRP A 217 13.31 -4.06 -14.11
CA TRP A 217 14.60 -4.41 -13.54
C TRP A 217 14.73 -5.90 -13.24
N ILE A 218 13.65 -6.57 -12.82
CA ILE A 218 13.67 -8.04 -12.67
C ILE A 218 14.00 -8.72 -14.01
N GLY A 219 13.37 -8.30 -15.12
CA GLY A 219 13.70 -8.79 -16.46
C GLY A 219 15.14 -8.50 -16.87
N LEU A 220 15.66 -7.31 -16.56
CA LEU A 220 17.07 -6.96 -16.78
C LEU A 220 18.02 -7.78 -15.89
N GLY A 221 17.57 -8.26 -14.73
CA GLY A 221 18.31 -9.18 -13.87
C GLY A 221 18.63 -10.51 -14.57
N VAL A 222 17.70 -11.01 -15.40
CA VAL A 222 17.94 -12.19 -16.24
C VAL A 222 19.05 -11.93 -17.26
N ALA A 223 19.02 -10.75 -17.89
CA ALA A 223 20.06 -10.32 -18.83
C ALA A 223 21.42 -10.18 -18.14
N ALA A 224 21.45 -9.65 -16.92
CA ALA A 224 22.66 -9.52 -16.11
C ALA A 224 23.28 -10.88 -15.78
N ILE A 225 22.47 -11.88 -15.41
CA ILE A 225 22.94 -13.24 -15.16
C ILE A 225 23.49 -13.88 -16.45
N ALA A 226 22.79 -13.71 -17.58
CA ALA A 226 23.29 -14.19 -18.86
C ALA A 226 24.64 -13.53 -19.23
N ASP A 227 24.79 -12.23 -18.98
CA ASP A 227 26.03 -11.50 -19.23
C ASP A 227 27.18 -12.00 -18.34
N LEU A 228 26.90 -12.25 -17.06
CA LEU A 228 27.85 -12.85 -16.13
C LEU A 228 28.33 -14.24 -16.62
N LEU A 229 27.41 -15.10 -17.08
CA LEU A 229 27.78 -16.41 -17.63
C LEU A 229 28.67 -16.28 -18.88
N ARG A 230 28.38 -15.30 -19.76
CA ARG A 230 29.24 -15.01 -20.91
C ARG A 230 30.64 -14.54 -20.49
N HIS A 231 30.74 -13.76 -19.42
CA HIS A 231 32.04 -13.36 -18.85
C HIS A 231 32.87 -14.58 -18.44
N TYR A 232 32.24 -15.63 -17.91
CA TYR A 232 32.86 -16.92 -17.62
C TYR A 232 32.97 -17.87 -18.83
N LYS A 233 32.93 -17.32 -20.06
CA LYS A 233 33.14 -18.03 -21.33
C LYS A 233 32.07 -19.10 -21.67
N VAL A 234 30.88 -19.03 -21.06
CA VAL A 234 29.74 -19.84 -21.50
C VAL A 234 29.25 -19.34 -22.87
N LYS A 235 28.96 -20.26 -23.79
CA LYS A 235 28.47 -19.91 -25.15
C LYS A 235 27.20 -19.06 -25.06
N PRO A 236 27.01 -18.02 -25.90
CA PRO A 236 25.88 -17.09 -25.78
C PRO A 236 24.49 -17.75 -25.67
N ALA A 237 24.21 -18.74 -26.53
CA ALA A 237 22.94 -19.46 -26.49
C ALA A 237 22.74 -20.26 -25.18
N ALA A 238 23.80 -20.91 -24.68
CA ALA A 238 23.75 -21.65 -23.42
C ALA A 238 23.61 -20.70 -22.23
N ALA A 239 24.33 -19.56 -22.22
CA ALA A 239 24.22 -18.55 -21.17
C ALA A 239 22.79 -18.00 -21.06
N ALA A 240 22.17 -17.65 -22.19
CA ALA A 240 20.78 -17.19 -22.22
C ALA A 240 19.80 -18.27 -21.75
N GLY A 241 19.97 -19.51 -22.21
CA GLY A 241 19.13 -20.64 -21.80
C GLY A 241 19.22 -20.94 -20.31
N ILE A 242 20.44 -21.02 -19.75
CA ILE A 242 20.67 -21.27 -18.32
C ILE A 242 20.10 -20.12 -17.47
N ALA A 243 20.40 -18.87 -17.82
CA ALA A 243 19.89 -17.70 -17.09
C ALA A 243 18.36 -17.69 -17.05
N THR A 244 17.71 -17.94 -18.20
CA THR A 244 16.25 -18.04 -18.28
C THR A 244 15.71 -19.17 -17.41
N ALA A 245 16.27 -20.38 -17.52
CA ALA A 245 15.81 -21.54 -16.77
C ALA A 245 15.92 -21.33 -15.25
N VAL A 246 17.03 -20.77 -14.78
CA VAL A 246 17.23 -20.48 -13.35
C VAL A 246 16.30 -19.37 -12.88
N CYS A 247 16.16 -18.28 -13.66
CA CYS A 247 15.32 -17.16 -13.26
C CYS A 247 13.82 -17.49 -13.31
N LEU A 248 13.39 -18.48 -14.11
CA LEU A 248 12.00 -18.97 -14.11
C LEU A 248 11.60 -19.60 -12.78
N LEU A 249 12.55 -20.04 -11.94
CA LEU A 249 12.25 -20.52 -10.59
C LEU A 249 11.59 -19.43 -9.73
N VAL A 250 11.89 -18.15 -9.99
CA VAL A 250 11.32 -17.02 -9.24
C VAL A 250 9.79 -16.91 -9.45
N PRO A 251 9.25 -16.73 -10.68
CA PRO A 251 7.81 -16.68 -10.87
C PRO A 251 7.12 -18.03 -10.59
N ILE A 252 7.79 -19.18 -10.77
CA ILE A 252 7.24 -20.49 -10.37
C ILE A 252 7.01 -20.53 -8.86
N GLN A 253 7.99 -20.07 -8.08
CA GLN A 253 7.89 -20.01 -6.63
C GLN A 253 6.78 -19.03 -6.20
N MET A 254 6.70 -17.84 -6.80
CA MET A 254 5.62 -16.88 -6.51
C MET A 254 4.24 -17.49 -6.81
N ALA A 255 4.06 -18.08 -7.99
CA ALA A 255 2.80 -18.72 -8.37
C ALA A 255 2.44 -19.88 -7.43
N SER A 256 3.43 -20.63 -6.91
CA SER A 256 3.17 -21.72 -5.96
C SER A 256 2.67 -21.24 -4.60
N GLN A 257 3.03 -20.01 -4.20
CA GLN A 257 2.59 -19.40 -2.95
C GLN A 257 1.24 -18.72 -3.11
N THR A 258 1.02 -18.02 -4.23
CA THR A 258 -0.14 -17.14 -4.41
C THR A 258 -1.29 -17.75 -5.23
N TRP A 259 -1.30 -19.06 -5.46
CA TRP A 259 -2.34 -19.65 -6.31
C TRP A 259 -3.69 -19.72 -5.58
N ASP A 260 -3.67 -20.13 -4.32
CA ASP A 260 -4.86 -20.38 -3.51
C ASP A 260 -5.50 -19.09 -2.97
N ASP A 261 -4.70 -18.06 -2.71
CA ASP A 261 -5.16 -16.74 -2.27
C ASP A 261 -5.68 -15.87 -3.43
N HIS A 262 -5.31 -16.18 -4.67
CA HIS A 262 -5.87 -15.57 -5.90
C HIS A 262 -7.00 -16.37 -6.51
N ASP A 263 -7.25 -17.60 -6.04
CA ASP A 263 -8.43 -18.34 -6.46
C ASP A 263 -9.71 -17.60 -6.01
N ARG A 264 -10.59 -17.37 -6.98
CA ARG A 264 -11.92 -16.75 -6.80
C ARG A 264 -13.04 -17.75 -7.05
N SER A 265 -12.71 -19.02 -7.31
CA SER A 265 -13.69 -20.09 -7.41
C SER A 265 -14.53 -20.18 -6.13
N GLY A 266 -15.81 -20.52 -6.28
CA GLY A 266 -16.74 -20.63 -5.15
C GLY A 266 -17.15 -19.31 -4.48
N ARG A 267 -16.67 -18.14 -4.95
CA ARG A 267 -17.04 -16.83 -4.37
C ARG A 267 -18.27 -16.25 -5.05
N TYR A 268 -19.45 -16.56 -4.51
CA TYR A 268 -20.73 -16.12 -5.07
C TYR A 268 -21.38 -14.93 -4.36
N VAL A 269 -20.86 -14.51 -3.20
CA VAL A 269 -21.50 -13.51 -2.32
C VAL A 269 -21.89 -12.24 -3.07
N CYS A 270 -20.99 -11.63 -3.85
CA CYS A 270 -21.32 -10.40 -4.56
C CYS A 270 -22.43 -10.63 -5.60
N ARG A 271 -22.30 -11.65 -6.46
CA ARG A 271 -23.33 -12.01 -7.46
C ARG A 271 -24.68 -12.28 -6.78
N ASP A 272 -24.70 -13.10 -5.74
CA ASP A 272 -25.92 -13.52 -5.07
C ASP A 272 -26.57 -12.35 -4.32
N PHE A 273 -25.77 -11.42 -3.79
CA PHE A 273 -26.25 -10.19 -3.18
C PHE A 273 -26.96 -9.29 -4.21
N GLY A 274 -26.34 -9.05 -5.38
CA GLY A 274 -26.99 -8.32 -6.46
C GLY A 274 -28.27 -9.01 -6.94
N GLN A 275 -28.27 -10.33 -7.01
CA GLN A 275 -29.42 -11.12 -7.44
C GLN A 275 -30.56 -11.02 -6.42
N ASN A 276 -30.25 -11.01 -5.12
CA ASN A 276 -31.23 -10.79 -4.06
C ASN A 276 -31.94 -9.44 -4.18
N TYR A 277 -31.21 -8.37 -4.53
CA TYR A 277 -31.84 -7.07 -4.77
C TYR A 277 -32.80 -7.16 -5.97
N LEU A 278 -32.36 -7.76 -7.09
CA LEU A 278 -33.20 -7.90 -8.30
C LEU A 278 -34.39 -8.85 -8.13
N TYR A 279 -34.33 -9.83 -7.24
CA TYR A 279 -35.50 -10.67 -6.94
C TYR A 279 -36.56 -9.96 -6.08
N SER A 280 -36.19 -8.86 -5.42
CA SER A 280 -37.11 -8.11 -4.54
C SER A 280 -37.91 -7.03 -5.26
N ILE A 281 -37.60 -6.73 -6.53
CA ILE A 281 -38.28 -5.70 -7.33
C ILE A 281 -39.52 -6.25 -8.05
N GLN A 282 -40.47 -5.37 -8.35
CA GLN A 282 -41.64 -5.72 -9.14
C GLN A 282 -41.24 -6.05 -10.60
N GLU A 283 -41.82 -7.11 -11.17
CA GLU A 283 -41.54 -7.53 -12.56
C GLU A 283 -42.08 -6.52 -13.60
N GLU A 284 -43.12 -5.76 -13.26
CA GLU A 284 -43.78 -4.80 -14.15
C GLU A 284 -43.84 -3.40 -13.53
N GLY A 285 -44.03 -2.38 -14.38
CA GLY A 285 -44.30 -1.02 -13.92
C GLY A 285 -43.06 -0.15 -13.66
N ASN A 286 -41.91 -0.48 -14.26
CA ASN A 286 -40.65 0.26 -14.15
C ASN A 286 -40.22 0.48 -12.68
N PRO A 287 -39.87 -0.60 -11.96
CA PRO A 287 -39.49 -0.51 -10.55
C PRO A 287 -38.26 0.38 -10.37
N ILE A 288 -38.26 1.18 -9.30
CA ILE A 288 -37.13 2.01 -8.89
C ILE A 288 -36.53 1.38 -7.64
N ILE A 289 -35.22 1.10 -7.69
CA ILE A 289 -34.45 0.56 -6.56
C ILE A 289 -33.49 1.62 -6.03
N PHE A 290 -33.45 1.76 -4.72
CA PHE A 290 -32.49 2.64 -4.04
C PHE A 290 -31.32 1.82 -3.54
N THR A 291 -30.10 2.26 -3.87
CA THR A 291 -28.85 1.60 -3.49
C THR A 291 -27.97 2.55 -2.70
N ASN A 292 -27.11 2.02 -1.84
CA ASN A 292 -26.16 2.85 -1.09
C ASN A 292 -24.73 2.68 -1.62
N GLY A 293 -24.39 3.51 -2.60
CA GLY A 293 -23.04 3.61 -3.15
C GLY A 293 -22.59 2.36 -3.91
N ASP A 294 -21.27 2.27 -4.06
CA ASP A 294 -20.59 1.34 -4.97
C ASP A 294 -20.83 -0.14 -4.61
N ASN A 295 -20.81 -0.48 -3.31
CA ASN A 295 -20.92 -1.87 -2.83
C ASN A 295 -22.29 -2.49 -3.12
N ASP A 296 -23.36 -1.69 -3.16
CA ASP A 296 -24.70 -2.14 -3.52
C ASP A 296 -24.92 -2.09 -5.04
N THR A 297 -24.33 -1.09 -5.70
CA THR A 297 -24.61 -0.80 -7.11
C THR A 297 -23.84 -1.69 -8.09
N PHE A 298 -22.56 -1.99 -7.80
CA PHE A 298 -21.77 -2.81 -8.73
C PHE A 298 -22.26 -4.26 -8.87
N PRO A 299 -22.65 -4.96 -7.78
CA PRO A 299 -23.26 -6.28 -7.91
C PRO A 299 -24.55 -6.28 -8.74
N LEU A 300 -25.36 -5.24 -8.60
CA LEU A 300 -26.58 -5.05 -9.38
C LEU A 300 -26.28 -4.91 -10.87
N TRP A 301 -25.36 -4.02 -11.22
CA TRP A 301 -24.95 -3.81 -12.62
C TRP A 301 -24.35 -5.05 -13.26
N TYR A 302 -23.66 -5.89 -12.49
CA TYR A 302 -23.13 -7.15 -13.00
C TYR A 302 -24.23 -8.15 -13.37
N ASN A 303 -25.37 -8.13 -12.68
CA ASN A 303 -26.47 -9.07 -12.89
C ASN A 303 -27.56 -8.56 -13.85
N GLN A 304 -27.59 -7.26 -14.16
CA GLN A 304 -28.46 -6.68 -15.18
C GLN A 304 -27.98 -7.02 -16.59
#